data_AF-A0A087U3L8-F1
#
_entry.id   AF-A0A087U3L8-F1
#
_cell.length_a   1.000
_cell.length_b   1.000
_cell.length_c   1.000
_cell.angle_alpha   90.00
_cell.angle_beta   90.00
_cell.angle_gamma   90.00
#
_symmetry.space_group_name_H-M   'P 1'
#
loop_
_entity.id
_entity.type
_entity.pdbx_description
1 polymer ?
#
loop_
_entity_poly.entity_id
_entity_poly.type
_entity_poly.pdbx_seq_one_letter_code
_entity_poly.pdbx_strand_id
1 'polypeptide(L)'
;MEDNKDPAFVANGYHGVGGPLTVDSPAYESEIKKPIYEAAKQMGYEFVDPNNVWQTGFYDLQGTLRSGQRCSAAKAYLIPAENRTNLHILPNAMVKKVNDITYFLQTVSTFNLKP
;
A
#
# COMPACT_ATOMS: atom_id res chain seq x y z
N MET A 1 -8.00 2.39 2.74
CA MET A 1 -8.24 1.49 3.87
C MET A 1 -7.46 0.20 3.69
N GLU A 2 -6.81 -0.22 4.76
CA GLU A 2 -5.93 -1.38 4.85
C GLU A 2 -6.72 -2.68 5.00
N ASP A 3 -6.11 -3.78 4.57
CA ASP A 3 -6.52 -5.15 4.85
C ASP A 3 -5.29 -5.95 5.29
N ASN A 4 -4.94 -5.82 6.57
CA ASN A 4 -3.81 -6.51 7.17
C ASN A 4 -4.17 -7.98 7.42
N LYS A 5 -3.32 -8.89 6.94
CA LYS A 5 -3.53 -10.35 7.05
C LYS A 5 -2.82 -10.97 8.24
N ASP A 6 -2.00 -10.22 8.96
CA ASP A 6 -1.27 -10.71 10.12
C ASP A 6 -2.08 -10.53 11.41
N PRO A 7 -2.56 -11.62 12.05
CA PRO A 7 -3.40 -11.52 13.25
C PRO A 7 -2.71 -10.85 14.44
N ALA A 8 -1.38 -10.98 14.56
CA ALA A 8 -0.64 -10.40 15.68
C ALA A 8 -0.62 -8.86 15.60
N PHE A 9 -0.54 -8.32 14.39
CA PHE A 9 -0.62 -6.88 14.14
C PHE A 9 -2.06 -6.39 14.28
N VAL A 10 -3.04 -7.11 13.71
CA VAL A 10 -4.47 -6.73 13.82
C VAL A 10 -4.95 -6.66 15.28
N ALA A 11 -4.50 -7.57 16.14
CA ALA A 11 -4.95 -7.67 17.52
C ALA A 11 -4.61 -6.44 18.39
N ASN A 12 -3.63 -5.62 17.99
CA ASN A 12 -3.19 -4.47 18.78
C ASN A 12 -4.05 -3.20 18.57
N GLY A 13 -4.97 -3.21 17.59
CA GLY A 13 -5.93 -2.14 17.34
C GLY A 13 -5.43 -0.98 16.46
N TYR A 14 -4.19 -1.02 15.96
CA TYR A 14 -3.62 0.01 15.10
C TYR A 14 -3.75 -0.28 13.60
N HIS A 15 -4.32 -1.43 13.22
CA HIS A 15 -4.39 -1.91 11.84
C HIS A 15 -5.83 -2.10 11.36
N GLY A 16 -6.05 -1.83 10.07
CA GLY A 16 -7.32 -2.04 9.40
C GLY A 16 -7.45 -3.45 8.81
N VAL A 17 -8.70 -3.95 8.77
CA VAL A 17 -9.05 -5.21 8.11
C VAL A 17 -10.18 -5.01 7.09
N GLY A 18 -10.19 -5.80 6.02
CA GLY A 18 -11.27 -5.80 5.03
C GLY A 18 -11.23 -4.66 4.01
N GLY A 19 -10.21 -3.79 4.06
CA GLY A 19 -9.96 -2.79 3.03
C GLY A 19 -9.46 -3.37 1.69
N PRO A 20 -9.36 -2.54 0.65
CA PRO A 20 -8.88 -2.97 -0.66
C PRO A 20 -7.35 -3.05 -0.78
N LEU A 21 -6.56 -2.47 0.13
CA LEU A 21 -5.09 -2.52 0.09
C LEU A 21 -4.60 -3.61 1.06
N THR A 22 -4.17 -4.74 0.51
CA THR A 22 -3.70 -5.87 1.32
C THR A 22 -2.30 -5.61 1.85
N VAL A 23 -2.11 -5.82 3.16
CA VAL A 23 -0.83 -5.79 3.86
C VAL A 23 -0.57 -7.19 4.41
N ASP A 24 0.62 -7.71 4.17
CA ASP A 24 1.00 -9.06 4.57
C ASP A 24 2.52 -9.14 4.77
N SER A 25 2.95 -10.19 5.45
CA SER A 25 4.37 -10.51 5.65
C SER A 25 4.86 -11.39 4.48
N PRO A 26 6.09 -11.17 3.98
CA PRO A 26 6.65 -12.02 2.93
C PRO A 26 6.85 -13.45 3.45
N ALA A 27 6.53 -14.45 2.62
CA ALA A 27 6.72 -15.86 2.98
C ALA A 27 8.19 -16.30 3.04
N TYR A 28 9.10 -15.52 2.44
CA TYR A 28 10.53 -15.80 2.50
C TYR A 28 11.11 -15.31 3.83
N GLU A 29 11.71 -16.22 4.57
CA GLU A 29 12.48 -15.90 5.77
C GLU A 29 13.98 -16.04 5.48
N SER A 30 14.72 -14.95 5.71
CA SER A 30 16.17 -14.96 5.55
C SER A 30 16.86 -15.64 6.73
N GLU A 31 17.94 -16.37 6.46
CA GLU A 31 18.75 -17.06 7.49
C GLU A 31 19.34 -16.07 8.52
N ILE A 32 19.53 -14.80 8.15
CA ILE A 32 20.04 -13.75 9.05
C ILE A 32 18.99 -13.21 10.02
N LYS A 33 17.69 -13.48 9.80
CA LYS A 33 16.59 -12.98 10.65
C LYS A 33 16.82 -13.37 12.11
N LYS A 34 17.00 -14.67 12.37
CA LYS A 34 17.19 -15.19 13.73
C LYS A 34 18.46 -14.66 14.41
N PRO A 35 19.66 -14.65 13.77
CA PRO A 35 20.84 -14.00 14.34
C PRO A 35 20.64 -12.53 14.72
N ILE A 36 19.97 -11.75 13.87
CA ILE A 36 19.65 -10.34 14.17
C ILE A 36 18.73 -10.27 15.40
N TYR A 37 17.79 -11.19 15.51
CA TYR A 37 16.81 -11.18 16.60
C TYR A 37 17.44 -11.48 17.95
N GLU A 38 18.32 -12.48 18.00
CA GLU A 38 19.05 -12.81 19.22
C GLU A 38 19.98 -11.66 19.64
N ALA A 39 20.66 -11.02 18.67
CA ALA A 39 21.53 -9.88 18.95
C ALA A 39 20.74 -8.67 19.50
N ALA A 40 19.59 -8.34 18.90
CA ALA A 40 18.71 -7.27 19.36
C ALA A 40 18.25 -7.51 20.81
N LYS A 41 17.85 -8.74 21.12
CA LYS A 41 17.43 -9.15 22.46
C LYS A 41 18.58 -9.05 23.48
N GLN A 42 19.80 -9.47 23.12
CA GLN A 42 20.98 -9.34 23.98
C GLN A 42 21.33 -7.88 24.29
N MET A 43 21.03 -6.97 23.37
CA MET A 43 21.19 -5.52 23.56
C MET A 43 20.04 -4.87 24.32
N GLY A 44 19.01 -5.62 24.70
CA GLY A 44 17.84 -5.13 25.43
C GLY A 44 16.80 -4.42 24.56
N TYR A 45 16.79 -4.66 23.25
CA TYR A 45 15.73 -4.16 22.38
C TYR A 45 14.53 -5.09 22.34
N GLU A 46 13.35 -4.49 22.24
CA GLU A 46 12.08 -5.19 22.07
C GLU A 46 11.72 -5.38 20.59
N PHE A 47 10.88 -6.38 20.36
CA PHE A 47 10.21 -6.58 19.09
C PHE A 47 8.85 -5.89 19.11
N VAL A 48 8.65 -4.97 18.19
CA VAL A 48 7.47 -4.10 18.16
C VAL A 48 6.79 -4.18 16.80
N ASP A 49 5.54 -3.76 16.77
CA ASP A 49 4.92 -3.32 15.54
C ASP A 49 5.31 -1.85 15.33
N PRO A 50 6.06 -1.50 14.27
CA PRO A 50 6.53 -0.14 14.06
C PRO A 50 5.41 0.85 13.70
N ASN A 51 4.21 0.34 13.37
CA ASN A 51 3.04 1.13 13.03
C ASN A 51 2.06 1.28 14.21
N ASN A 52 2.39 0.77 15.39
CA ASN A 52 1.64 1.06 16.62
C ASN A 52 2.13 2.38 17.27
N VAL A 53 1.67 2.64 18.51
CA VAL A 53 2.04 3.84 19.27
C VAL A 53 3.55 3.94 19.61
N TRP A 54 4.28 2.82 19.64
CA TRP A 54 5.70 2.72 19.96
C TRP A 54 6.51 2.24 18.74
N GLN A 55 7.24 3.17 18.11
CA GLN A 55 7.94 2.89 16.86
C GLN A 55 9.41 2.46 17.04
N THR A 56 9.91 2.44 18.28
CA THR A 56 11.30 2.09 18.58
C THR A 56 11.42 0.62 18.93
N GLY A 57 12.14 -0.13 18.11
CA GLY A 57 12.41 -1.54 18.32
C GLY A 57 12.78 -2.23 17.01
N PHE A 58 12.94 -3.55 17.08
CA PHE A 58 13.08 -4.39 15.89
C PHE A 58 11.71 -4.93 15.50
N TYR A 59 11.53 -5.27 14.22
CA TYR A 59 10.24 -5.74 13.73
C TYR A 59 10.40 -6.65 12.52
N ASP A 60 9.36 -7.44 12.27
CA ASP A 60 9.21 -8.22 11.06
C ASP A 60 8.65 -7.34 9.93
N LEU A 61 9.23 -7.45 8.74
CA LEU A 61 8.84 -6.62 7.61
C LEU A 61 7.44 -6.98 7.12
N GLN A 62 6.50 -6.05 7.23
CA GLN A 62 5.24 -6.09 6.48
C GLN A 62 5.38 -5.29 5.16
N GLY A 63 4.64 -5.72 4.14
CA GLY A 63 4.58 -5.01 2.87
C GLY A 63 3.16 -4.98 2.31
N THR A 64 2.91 -4.05 1.38
CA THR A 64 1.68 -4.08 0.57
C THR A 64 1.75 -5.27 -0.39
N LEU A 65 1.28 -6.41 0.06
CA LEU A 65 1.40 -7.70 -0.59
C LEU A 65 0.03 -8.37 -0.68
N ARG A 66 -0.25 -9.00 -1.82
CA ARG A 66 -1.42 -9.85 -2.02
C ARG A 66 -0.94 -11.12 -2.73
N SER A 67 -1.03 -12.25 -2.05
CA SER A 67 -0.61 -13.55 -2.57
C SER A 67 0.86 -13.54 -3.05
N GLY A 68 1.76 -13.00 -2.22
CA GLY A 68 3.20 -12.92 -2.51
C GLY A 68 3.61 -11.90 -3.59
N GLN A 69 2.67 -11.14 -4.14
CA GLN A 69 2.94 -10.10 -5.14
C GLN A 69 2.65 -8.70 -4.59
N ARG A 70 3.32 -7.69 -5.14
CA ARG A 70 3.03 -6.29 -4.84
C ARG A 70 1.54 -5.97 -5.05
N CYS A 71 0.90 -5.46 -4.00
CA CYS A 71 -0.44 -4.90 -4.05
C CYS A 71 -0.35 -3.37 -4.18
N SER A 72 -0.24 -2.86 -5.41
CA SER A 72 -0.21 -1.42 -5.67
C SER A 72 -1.57 -0.75 -5.44
N ALA A 73 -1.60 0.58 -5.37
CA ALA A 73 -2.86 1.33 -5.34
C ALA A 73 -3.74 1.05 -6.56
N ALA A 74 -3.14 0.87 -7.74
CA ALA A 74 -3.89 0.45 -8.93
C ALA A 74 -4.53 -0.93 -8.74
N LYS A 75 -3.78 -1.92 -8.24
CA LYS A 75 -4.30 -3.28 -7.99
C LYS A 75 -5.37 -3.33 -6.89
N ALA A 76 -5.21 -2.48 -5.88
CA ALA A 76 -6.14 -2.37 -4.76
C ALA A 76 -7.46 -1.68 -5.16
N TYR A 77 -7.40 -0.54 -5.84
CA TYR A 77 -8.57 0.33 -6.04
C TYR A 77 -9.02 0.46 -7.49
N LEU A 78 -8.08 0.52 -8.44
CA LEU A 78 -8.37 0.86 -9.82
C LEU A 78 -8.86 -0.36 -10.61
N ILE A 79 -8.11 -1.46 -10.57
CA ILE A 79 -8.43 -2.70 -11.30
C ILE A 79 -9.81 -3.25 -10.90
N PRO A 80 -10.18 -3.36 -9.61
CA PRO A 80 -11.50 -3.86 -9.24
C PRO A 80 -12.66 -2.98 -9.70
N ALA A 81 -12.40 -1.72 -10.06
CA ALA A 81 -13.38 -0.74 -10.48
C ALA A 81 -13.32 -0.41 -11.98
N GLU A 82 -12.45 -1.05 -12.76
CA GLU A 82 -12.12 -0.64 -14.13
C GLU A 82 -13.31 -0.67 -15.11
N ASN A 83 -14.31 -1.50 -14.83
CA ASN A 83 -15.52 -1.64 -15.66
C ASN A 83 -16.63 -0.64 -15.30
N ARG A 84 -16.42 0.26 -14.32
CA ARG A 84 -17.42 1.28 -13.99
C ARG A 84 -17.49 2.30 -15.11
N THR A 85 -18.70 2.55 -15.62
CA THR A 85 -18.93 3.47 -16.76
C THR A 85 -18.56 4.92 -16.48
N ASN A 86 -18.43 5.29 -15.20
CA ASN A 86 -18.00 6.61 -14.76
C ASN A 86 -16.50 6.70 -14.40
N LEU A 87 -15.69 5.67 -14.70
CA LEU A 87 -14.25 5.67 -14.51
C LEU A 87 -13.54 5.50 -15.85
N HIS A 88 -12.70 6.47 -16.21
CA HIS A 88 -11.86 6.41 -17.41
C HIS A 88 -10.39 6.31 -17.00
N ILE A 89 -9.69 5.28 -17.48
CA ILE A 89 -8.28 5.03 -17.19
C ILE A 89 -7.48 5.24 -18.48
N LEU A 90 -6.64 6.26 -18.51
CA LEU A 90 -5.78 6.57 -19.65
C LEU A 90 -4.31 6.30 -19.29
N PRO A 91 -3.75 5.12 -19.62
CA PRO A 91 -2.33 4.87 -19.44
C PRO A 91 -1.49 5.71 -20.44
N ASN A 92 -0.22 5.94 -20.12
CA ASN A 92 0.74 6.65 -20.99
C ASN A 92 0.35 8.11 -21.35
N ALA A 93 -0.53 8.74 -20.57
CA ALA A 93 -0.96 10.11 -20.78
C ALA A 93 -0.27 11.07 -19.79
N MET A 94 0.73 11.83 -20.25
CA MET A 94 1.37 12.87 -19.45
C MET A 94 0.54 14.16 -19.48
N VAL A 95 0.10 14.63 -18.31
CA VAL A 95 -0.58 15.92 -18.18
C VAL A 95 0.41 17.05 -18.48
N LYS A 96 0.07 17.93 -19.43
CA LYS A 96 0.95 19.03 -19.87
C LYS A 96 0.57 20.40 -19.30
N LYS A 97 -0.73 20.63 -19.12
CA LYS A 97 -1.28 21.92 -18.67
C LYS A 97 -2.63 21.67 -18.03
N VAL A 98 -2.91 22.40 -16.95
CA VAL A 98 -4.27 22.59 -16.41
C VAL A 98 -4.79 23.89 -17.02
N ASN A 99 -5.98 23.83 -17.62
CA ASN A 99 -6.62 25.03 -18.14
C ASN A 99 -7.39 25.70 -17.00
N ASP A 100 -7.20 27.02 -16.80
CA ASP A 100 -7.99 27.79 -15.84
C ASP A 100 -9.46 27.82 -16.29
N ILE A 101 -10.37 27.38 -15.41
CA ILE A 101 -11.80 27.24 -15.71
C ILE A 101 -12.66 28.33 -15.06
N THR A 102 -12.06 29.40 -14.53
CA THR A 102 -12.78 30.48 -13.82
C THR A 102 -13.85 31.18 -14.66
N TYR A 103 -13.93 30.91 -15.98
CA TYR A 103 -14.98 31.43 -16.86
C TYR A 103 -15.67 30.40 -17.77
N PHE A 104 -15.54 29.08 -17.53
CA PHE A 104 -16.21 28.10 -18.40
C PHE A 104 -16.90 26.99 -17.62
N LEU A 105 -18.23 27.09 -17.54
CA LEU A 105 -19.08 25.91 -17.44
C LEU A 105 -18.69 24.99 -18.60
N GLN A 106 -18.23 23.77 -18.27
CA GLN A 106 -17.80 22.70 -19.18
C GLN A 106 -16.41 22.88 -19.81
N THR A 107 -15.41 22.14 -19.31
CA THR A 107 -14.32 21.69 -20.19
C THR A 107 -13.83 20.31 -19.76
N VAL A 108 -14.12 19.33 -20.60
CA VAL A 108 -13.45 18.02 -20.62
C VAL A 108 -12.11 18.24 -21.31
N SER A 109 -11.01 17.93 -20.63
CA SER A 109 -9.68 17.94 -21.24
C SER A 109 -9.62 16.86 -22.33
N THR A 110 -9.59 17.27 -23.60
CA THR A 110 -9.35 16.37 -24.73
C THR A 110 -7.93 15.82 -24.65
N PHE A 111 -7.81 14.53 -24.36
CA PHE A 111 -6.57 13.80 -24.53
C PHE A 111 -6.40 13.48 -26.02
N ASN A 112 -5.42 14.10 -26.67
CA ASN A 112 -5.00 13.70 -28.00
C ASN A 112 -4.27 12.35 -27.89
N LEU A 113 -4.99 11.26 -28.20
CA LEU A 113 -4.38 9.97 -28.49
C LEU A 113 -3.69 10.10 -29.85
N LYS A 114 -2.36 10.03 -29.87
CA LYS A 114 -1.62 9.73 -31.11
C LYS A 114 -1.84 8.25 -31.46
N PRO A 115 -1.92 7.90 -32.75
CA PRO A 115 -2.14 6.52 -33.19
C PRO A 115 -1.05 5.57 -32.71
#